data_AF-A0A444UYY9-F1
#
_entry.id   AF-A0A444UYY9-F1
#
_cell.length_a   1.000
_cell.length_b   1.000
_cell.length_c   1.000
_cell.angle_alpha   90.00
_cell.angle_beta   90.00
_cell.angle_gamma   90.00
#
_symmetry.space_group_name_H-M   'P 1'
#
loop_
_entity.id
_entity.type
_entity.pdbx_description
1 polymer ?
#
loop_
_entity_poly.entity_id
_entity_poly.type
_entity_poly.pdbx_seq_one_letter_code
_entity_poly.pdbx_strand_id
1 'polypeptide(L)'
;MNCKPGLLLVLTVSLVSSRPTPGALEELQDVAEELLKAYNASNFKNESSLLENMDLKVKCITTEESANPAQFTETACAFQDYLNKIYRHQLLLNPNDSELHHQFIYTKNQFAPFLKQFSTLCSSKECDDNPGALFKKKLLGYKVLRLFVQWLGKL
;
A
#
# COMPACT_ATOMS: atom_id res chain seq x y z
N MET A 1 -17.09 -33.13 47.49
CA MET A 1 -17.07 -32.39 46.20
C MET A 1 -15.83 -31.52 46.21
N ASN A 2 -14.82 -31.92 45.43
CA ASN A 2 -13.56 -31.18 45.28
C ASN A 2 -13.54 -30.52 43.90
N CYS A 3 -13.48 -29.19 43.85
CA CYS A 3 -13.06 -28.47 42.64
C CYS A 3 -11.74 -27.75 42.98
N LYS A 4 -10.67 -28.10 42.27
CA LYS A 4 -9.42 -27.33 42.28
C LYS A 4 -9.59 -26.11 41.36
N PRO A 5 -9.05 -24.94 41.70
CA PRO A 5 -8.93 -23.84 40.76
C PRO A 5 -7.87 -24.20 39.71
N GLY A 6 -8.30 -24.30 38.46
CA GLY A 6 -7.43 -24.44 37.30
C GLY A 6 -6.62 -23.16 37.07
N LEU A 7 -5.30 -23.34 36.99
CA LEU A 7 -4.30 -22.33 36.67
C LEU A 7 -4.67 -21.64 35.33
N LEU A 8 -5.00 -20.35 35.37
CA LEU A 8 -5.19 -19.54 34.17
C LEU A 8 -3.80 -19.22 33.59
N LEU A 9 -3.42 -19.89 32.49
CA LEU A 9 -2.22 -19.55 31.73
C LEU A 9 -2.47 -18.21 31.01
N VAL A 10 -2.01 -17.11 31.62
CA VAL A 10 -1.90 -15.83 30.95
C VAL A 10 -0.72 -15.91 29.98
N LEU A 11 -1.01 -16.25 28.73
CA LEU A 11 -0.09 -16.04 27.61
C LEU A 11 0.03 -14.52 27.40
N THR A 12 1.01 -13.92 28.07
CA THR A 12 1.52 -12.61 27.72
C THR A 12 2.22 -12.75 26.37
N VAL A 13 1.46 -12.55 25.29
CA VAL A 13 2.06 -12.30 23.99
C VAL A 13 2.79 -10.97 24.12
N SER A 14 4.09 -11.03 24.39
CA SER A 14 4.99 -9.90 24.17
C SER A 14 4.72 -9.40 22.76
N LEU A 15 4.14 -8.20 22.64
CA LEU A 15 4.18 -7.44 21.39
C LEU A 15 5.65 -7.24 21.07
N VAL A 16 6.20 -8.13 20.23
CA VAL A 16 7.47 -7.89 19.57
C VAL A 16 7.20 -6.74 18.60
N SER A 17 7.39 -5.52 19.12
CA SER A 17 7.49 -4.30 18.34
C SER A 17 8.80 -4.33 17.55
N SER A 18 8.93 -5.25 16.60
CA SER A 18 9.97 -5.14 15.57
C SER A 18 9.45 -4.13 14.57
N ARG A 19 9.64 -2.83 14.87
CA ARG A 19 9.57 -1.81 13.83
C ARG A 19 10.47 -2.28 12.67
N PRO A 20 10.04 -2.14 11.42
CA PRO A 20 10.93 -2.39 10.29
C PRO A 20 12.26 -1.67 10.54
N THR A 21 13.38 -2.34 10.27
CA THR A 21 14.69 -1.68 10.35
C THR A 21 14.67 -0.48 9.41
N PRO A 22 15.15 0.70 9.82
CA PRO A 22 15.10 1.92 9.00
C PRO A 22 15.55 1.70 7.54
N GLY A 23 16.62 0.94 7.31
CA GLY A 23 17.09 0.64 5.95
C GLY A 23 16.10 -0.16 5.08
N ALA A 24 15.28 -1.04 5.66
CA ALA A 24 14.27 -1.76 4.89
C ALA A 24 13.11 -0.86 4.47
N LEU A 25 12.78 0.16 5.27
CA LEU A 25 11.74 1.13 4.96
C LEU A 25 12.22 2.11 3.87
N GLU A 26 13.47 2.58 3.98
CA GLU A 26 14.13 3.39 2.95
C GLU A 26 14.15 2.66 1.61
N GLU A 27 14.57 1.38 1.59
CA GLU A 27 14.53 0.54 0.39
C GLU A 27 13.11 0.43 -0.21
N LEU A 28 12.10 0.23 0.64
CA LEU A 28 10.71 0.16 0.16
C LEU A 28 10.22 1.49 -0.41
N GLN A 29 10.63 2.62 0.19
CA GLN A 29 10.30 3.94 -0.33
C GLN A 29 10.95 4.19 -1.70
N ASP A 30 12.25 3.90 -1.84
CA ASP A 30 12.97 4.03 -3.11
C ASP A 30 12.29 3.21 -4.22
N VAL A 31 11.91 1.97 -3.90
CA VAL A 31 11.19 1.09 -4.82
C VAL A 31 9.80 1.63 -5.18
N ALA A 32 9.09 2.21 -4.22
CA ALA A 32 7.80 2.86 -4.48
C ALA A 32 7.94 4.10 -5.37
N GLU A 33 9.03 4.86 -5.24
CA GLU A 33 9.35 6.01 -6.08
C GLU A 33 9.64 5.60 -7.53
N GLU A 34 10.42 4.54 -7.73
CA GLU A 34 10.69 3.98 -9.06
C GLU A 34 9.40 3.44 -9.71
N LEU A 35 8.53 2.79 -8.95
CA LEU A 35 7.20 2.40 -9.44
C LEU A 35 6.37 3.61 -9.87
N LEU A 36 6.37 4.70 -9.09
CA LEU A 36 5.64 5.92 -9.44
C LEU A 36 6.19 6.56 -10.72
N LYS A 37 7.51 6.60 -10.88
CA LYS A 37 8.18 7.11 -12.10
C LYS A 37 7.81 6.28 -13.33
N ALA A 38 7.93 4.96 -13.24
CA ALA A 38 7.53 4.04 -14.31
C ALA A 38 6.06 4.23 -14.68
N TYR A 39 5.18 4.25 -13.67
CA TYR A 39 3.74 4.46 -13.87
C TYR A 39 3.42 5.77 -14.59
N ASN A 40 4.07 6.86 -14.19
CA ASN A 40 3.93 8.17 -14.83
C ASN A 40 4.39 8.14 -16.29
N ALA A 41 5.55 7.52 -16.56
CA ALA A 41 6.09 7.39 -17.91
C ALA A 41 5.16 6.61 -18.85
N SER A 42 4.51 5.55 -18.35
CA SER A 42 3.60 4.72 -19.15
C SER A 42 2.23 5.36 -19.36
N ASN A 43 1.78 6.22 -18.44
CA ASN A 43 0.39 6.71 -18.46
C ASN A 43 0.24 8.19 -18.82
N PHE A 44 1.24 9.04 -18.56
CA PHE A 44 1.15 10.50 -18.62
C PHE A 44 2.39 11.18 -19.22
N LYS A 45 3.13 10.49 -20.08
CA LYS A 45 4.40 10.94 -20.71
C LYS A 45 4.40 12.40 -21.20
N ASN A 46 3.25 12.92 -21.63
CA ASN A 46 3.07 14.27 -22.17
C ASN A 46 2.13 15.15 -21.32
N GLU A 47 1.69 14.67 -20.16
CA GLU A 47 0.61 15.27 -19.35
C GLU A 47 1.06 15.54 -17.90
N SER A 48 2.37 15.55 -17.64
CA SER A 48 2.91 15.64 -16.26
C SER A 48 2.51 16.92 -15.52
N SER A 49 2.31 18.04 -16.23
CA SER A 49 1.84 19.30 -15.65
C SER A 49 0.41 19.24 -15.09
N LEU A 50 -0.41 18.28 -15.56
CA LEU A 50 -1.77 18.07 -15.01
C LEU A 50 -1.73 17.44 -13.60
N LEU A 51 -0.58 16.91 -13.18
CA LEU A 51 -0.45 16.13 -11.95
C LEU A 51 0.09 16.96 -10.77
N GLU A 52 0.75 18.09 -11.03
CA GLU A 52 1.46 18.88 -10.01
C GLU A 52 0.53 19.47 -8.94
N ASN A 53 -0.69 19.87 -9.32
CA ASN A 53 -1.66 20.54 -8.43
C ASN A 53 -2.91 19.69 -8.13
N MET A 54 -2.83 18.39 -8.34
CA MET A 54 -3.96 17.50 -8.16
C MET A 54 -4.21 17.16 -6.69
N ASP A 55 -5.47 17.24 -6.26
CA ASP A 55 -5.90 16.78 -4.93
C ASP A 55 -5.65 15.27 -4.76
N LEU A 56 -4.90 14.90 -3.72
CA LEU A 56 -4.47 13.52 -3.45
C LEU A 56 -5.44 12.76 -2.54
N LYS A 57 -6.72 13.10 -2.52
CA LYS A 57 -7.70 12.33 -1.74
C LYS A 57 -8.09 11.03 -2.45
N VAL A 58 -7.96 9.93 -1.72
CA VAL A 58 -8.46 8.60 -2.08
C VAL A 58 -9.29 8.10 -0.90
N LYS A 59 -10.52 7.64 -1.18
CA LYS A 59 -11.56 7.43 -0.15
C LYS A 59 -11.13 6.49 0.97
N CYS A 60 -10.33 5.48 0.65
CA CYS A 60 -9.88 4.45 1.59
C CYS A 60 -8.46 4.65 2.14
N ILE A 61 -7.75 5.72 1.79
CA ILE A 61 -6.36 5.92 2.22
C ILE A 61 -6.32 7.13 3.16
N THR A 62 -5.94 6.89 4.40
CA THR A 62 -5.67 7.92 5.39
C THR A 62 -4.16 8.01 5.62
N THR A 63 -3.52 9.07 5.15
CA THR A 63 -2.06 9.31 5.31
C THR A 63 -1.71 10.15 6.54
N GLU A 64 -2.63 10.25 7.50
CA GLU A 64 -2.34 10.85 8.79
C GLU A 64 -1.49 9.86 9.60
N GLU A 65 -0.41 10.36 10.21
CA GLU A 65 0.38 9.58 11.17
C GLU A 65 -0.52 9.27 12.37
N SER A 66 -1.12 8.08 12.38
CA SER A 66 -1.78 7.60 13.58
C SER A 66 -0.78 6.82 14.41
N ALA A 67 -0.58 7.23 15.67
CA ALA A 67 0.05 6.37 16.67
C ALA A 67 -0.75 5.08 16.95
N ASN A 68 -1.93 4.93 16.34
CA ASN A 68 -2.80 3.77 16.43
C ASN A 68 -2.35 2.66 15.45
N PRO A 69 -1.85 1.52 15.94
CA PRO A 69 -1.41 0.41 15.09
C PRO A 69 -2.53 -0.13 14.18
N ALA A 70 -3.80 -0.07 14.60
CA ALA A 70 -4.92 -0.56 13.80
C ALA A 70 -5.14 0.29 12.54
N GLN A 71 -5.06 1.62 12.66
CA GLN A 71 -5.19 2.55 11.53
C GLN A 71 -4.00 2.46 10.57
N PHE A 72 -2.78 2.26 11.12
CA PHE A 72 -1.61 1.95 10.33
C PHE A 72 -1.81 0.68 9.50
N THR A 73 -2.27 -0.40 10.14
CA THR A 73 -2.54 -1.66 9.45
C THR A 73 -3.62 -1.51 8.39
N GLU A 74 -4.76 -0.88 8.72
CA GLU A 74 -5.84 -0.63 7.74
C GLU A 74 -5.34 0.13 6.51
N THR A 75 -4.51 1.15 6.71
CA THR A 75 -3.90 1.94 5.63
C THR A 75 -2.95 1.09 4.77
N ALA A 76 -2.10 0.28 5.40
CA ALA A 76 -1.18 -0.63 4.70
C ALA A 76 -1.94 -1.68 3.86
N CYS A 77 -3.01 -2.26 4.42
CA CYS A 77 -3.87 -3.20 3.69
C CYS A 77 -4.57 -2.50 2.50
N ALA A 78 -5.07 -1.28 2.69
CA ALA A 78 -5.68 -0.51 1.61
C ALA A 78 -4.69 -0.27 0.45
N PHE A 79 -3.44 0.10 0.75
CA PHE A 79 -2.39 0.23 -0.27
C PHE A 79 -2.15 -1.09 -1.01
N GLN A 80 -2.10 -2.22 -0.32
CA GLN A 80 -1.94 -3.53 -0.97
C GLN A 80 -3.07 -3.83 -1.96
N ASP A 81 -4.32 -3.54 -1.59
CA ASP A 81 -5.49 -3.76 -2.43
C ASP A 81 -5.47 -2.86 -3.65
N TYR A 82 -5.17 -1.56 -3.49
CA TYR A 82 -5.03 -0.68 -4.64
C TYR A 82 -3.85 -1.07 -5.52
N LEU A 83 -2.68 -1.44 -4.98
CA LEU A 83 -1.54 -1.91 -5.78
C LEU A 83 -1.94 -3.11 -6.65
N ASN A 84 -2.69 -4.06 -6.10
CA ASN A 84 -3.25 -5.19 -6.86
C ASN A 84 -4.23 -4.74 -7.95
N LYS A 85 -5.15 -3.84 -7.62
CA LYS A 85 -6.18 -3.32 -8.55
C LYS A 85 -5.55 -2.54 -9.69
N ILE A 86 -4.61 -1.65 -9.37
CA ILE A 86 -3.87 -0.83 -10.35
C ILE A 86 -3.05 -1.74 -11.25
N TYR A 87 -2.33 -2.72 -10.70
CA TYR A 87 -1.54 -3.64 -11.51
C TYR A 87 -2.40 -4.42 -12.51
N ARG A 88 -3.55 -4.97 -12.07
CA ARG A 88 -4.52 -5.61 -12.98
C ARG A 88 -5.00 -4.67 -14.08
N HIS A 89 -5.25 -3.40 -13.77
CA HIS A 89 -5.57 -2.42 -14.80
C HIS A 89 -4.40 -2.20 -15.77
N GLN A 90 -3.17 -2.07 -15.27
CA GLN A 90 -2.00 -1.83 -16.13
C GLN A 90 -1.69 -3.02 -17.05
N LEU A 91 -1.94 -4.26 -16.62
CA LEU A 91 -1.87 -5.43 -17.50
C LEU A 91 -2.79 -5.33 -18.72
N LEU A 92 -3.92 -4.63 -18.60
CA LEU A 92 -4.86 -4.39 -19.71
C LEU A 92 -4.50 -3.15 -20.52
N LEU A 93 -4.00 -2.10 -19.86
CA LEU A 93 -3.75 -0.80 -20.50
C LEU A 93 -2.40 -0.70 -21.18
N ASN A 94 -1.37 -1.29 -20.58
CA ASN A 94 0.01 -1.25 -21.02
C ASN A 94 0.61 -2.67 -21.01
N PRO A 95 0.02 -3.64 -21.74
CA PRO A 95 0.38 -5.06 -21.63
C PRO A 95 1.85 -5.34 -21.97
N ASN A 96 2.47 -4.53 -22.83
CA ASN A 96 3.85 -4.71 -23.29
C ASN A 96 4.87 -3.88 -22.51
N ASP A 97 4.46 -3.16 -21.47
CA ASP A 97 5.36 -2.35 -20.65
C ASP A 97 6.04 -3.22 -19.58
N SER A 98 7.06 -3.95 -20.00
CA SER A 98 7.78 -4.89 -19.12
C SER A 98 8.40 -4.22 -17.90
N GLU A 99 8.85 -2.97 -18.05
CA GLU A 99 9.44 -2.21 -16.95
C GLU A 99 8.39 -1.90 -15.89
N LEU A 100 7.23 -1.36 -16.29
CA LEU A 100 6.13 -1.10 -15.38
C LEU A 100 5.69 -2.34 -14.61
N HIS A 101 5.54 -3.48 -15.31
CA HIS A 101 5.10 -4.72 -14.68
C HIS A 101 6.15 -5.29 -13.72
N HIS A 102 7.43 -5.19 -14.09
CA HIS A 102 8.53 -5.56 -13.21
C HIS A 102 8.51 -4.73 -11.92
N GLN A 103 8.37 -3.40 -12.01
CA GLN A 103 8.29 -2.53 -10.85
C GLN A 103 7.10 -2.84 -9.94
N PHE A 104 5.93 -3.16 -10.51
CA PHE A 104 4.78 -3.59 -9.70
C PHE A 104 5.05 -4.89 -8.93
N ILE A 105 5.60 -5.90 -9.59
CA ILE A 105 5.92 -7.18 -8.96
C ILE A 105 6.97 -6.97 -7.87
N TYR A 106 8.03 -6.23 -8.17
CA TYR A 106 9.12 -5.96 -7.25
C TYR A 106 8.65 -5.19 -6.01
N THR A 107 7.90 -4.10 -6.19
CA THR A 107 7.32 -3.32 -5.08
C THR A 107 6.45 -4.18 -4.19
N LYS A 108 5.57 -5.01 -4.77
CA LYS A 108 4.69 -5.89 -3.99
C LYS A 108 5.48 -6.93 -3.19
N ASN A 109 6.56 -7.47 -3.77
CA ASN A 109 7.43 -8.41 -3.07
C ASN A 109 8.16 -7.75 -1.89
N GLN A 110 8.60 -6.50 -2.05
CA GLN A 110 9.21 -5.73 -0.95
C GLN A 110 8.20 -5.33 0.11
N PHE A 111 6.95 -5.05 -0.27
CA PHE A 111 5.90 -4.68 0.67
C PHE A 111 5.31 -5.86 1.44
N ALA A 112 5.32 -7.07 0.87
CA ALA A 112 4.71 -8.25 1.48
C ALA A 112 5.28 -8.62 2.88
N PRO A 113 6.59 -8.57 3.15
CA PRO A 113 7.15 -8.74 4.49
C PRO A 113 6.60 -7.75 5.52
N PHE A 114 6.38 -6.49 5.13
CA PHE A 114 5.79 -5.47 6.00
C PHE A 114 4.36 -5.87 6.37
N LEU A 115 3.55 -6.30 5.40
CA LEU A 115 2.17 -6.72 5.63
C LEU A 115 2.05 -8.00 6.45
N LYS A 116 2.98 -8.95 6.32
CA LYS A 116 2.96 -10.20 7.10
C LYS A 116 3.02 -9.96 8.60
N GLN A 117 3.62 -8.85 9.04
CA GLN A 117 3.64 -8.46 10.45
C GLN A 117 2.25 -8.05 10.96
N PHE A 118 1.33 -7.73 10.05
CA PHE A 118 -0.02 -7.22 10.34
C PHE A 118 -1.13 -8.08 9.72
N SER A 119 -0.81 -9.23 9.13
CA SER A 119 -1.71 -9.99 8.25
C SER A 119 -2.94 -10.60 8.92
N THR A 120 -2.95 -10.71 10.25
CA THR A 120 -4.12 -11.13 11.02
C THR A 120 -5.20 -10.05 11.12
N LEU A 121 -4.92 -8.82 10.70
CA LEU A 121 -5.80 -7.65 10.87
C LEU A 121 -6.27 -7.02 9.55
N CYS A 122 -5.80 -7.49 8.38
CA CYS A 122 -6.34 -7.05 7.10
C CYS A 122 -7.73 -7.67 6.86
N SER A 123 -8.79 -7.07 7.41
CA SER A 123 -10.14 -7.36 6.98
C SER A 123 -10.36 -6.74 5.60
N SER A 124 -10.69 -7.56 4.60
CA SER A 124 -11.08 -7.14 3.26
C SER A 124 -12.27 -6.17 3.34
N LYS A 125 -11.98 -4.87 3.43
CA LYS A 125 -12.93 -3.83 3.02
C LYS A 125 -12.59 -3.56 1.57
N GLU A 126 -13.31 -4.20 0.65
CA GLU A 126 -13.15 -3.90 -0.78
C GLU A 126 -13.31 -2.40 -1.01
N CYS A 127 -12.21 -1.75 -1.38
CA CYS A 127 -12.21 -0.35 -1.76
C CYS A 127 -12.68 -0.22 -3.20
N ASP A 128 -14.02 -0.14 -3.33
CA ASP A 128 -14.67 0.02 -4.62
C ASP A 128 -14.63 1.46 -5.12
N ASP A 129 -13.42 1.94 -5.40
CA ASP A 129 -13.21 3.08 -6.27
C ASP A 129 -13.01 2.54 -7.70
N ASN A 130 -14.11 2.35 -8.44
CA ASN A 130 -14.06 2.05 -9.87
C ASN A 130 -14.53 3.28 -10.65
N PRO A 131 -13.64 4.27 -10.90
CA PRO A 131 -14.01 5.42 -11.68
C PRO A 131 -14.18 4.94 -13.13
N GLY A 132 -15.41 4.78 -13.60
CA GLY A 132 -15.72 4.05 -14.84
C GLY A 132 -14.93 4.48 -16.09
N ALA A 133 -14.44 5.72 -16.15
CA ALA A 133 -13.63 6.23 -17.26
C ALA A 133 -12.13 5.86 -17.16
N LEU A 134 -11.53 5.49 -18.29
CA LEU A 134 -10.13 5.07 -18.41
C LEU A 134 -9.12 6.07 -17.82
N PHE A 135 -9.25 7.34 -18.19
CA PHE A 135 -8.40 8.42 -17.69
C PHE A 135 -8.49 8.54 -16.17
N LYS A 136 -9.70 8.44 -15.61
CA LYS A 136 -9.90 8.49 -14.16
C LYS A 136 -9.28 7.27 -13.44
N LYS A 137 -9.22 6.09 -14.07
CA LYS A 137 -8.51 4.93 -13.53
C LYS A 137 -6.99 5.15 -13.49
N LYS A 138 -6.43 5.72 -14.56
CA LYS A 138 -5.01 6.10 -14.60
C LYS A 138 -4.69 7.14 -13.52
N LEU A 139 -5.56 8.15 -13.40
CA LEU A 139 -5.40 9.23 -12.44
C LEU A 139 -5.50 8.73 -11.00
N LEU A 140 -6.47 7.87 -10.71
CA LEU A 140 -6.60 7.23 -9.40
C LEU A 140 -5.36 6.40 -9.07
N GLY A 141 -4.84 5.62 -10.03
CA GLY A 141 -3.62 4.84 -9.83
C GLY A 141 -2.42 5.71 -9.48
N TYR A 142 -2.24 6.82 -10.20
CA TYR A 142 -1.20 7.79 -9.88
C TYR A 142 -1.35 8.40 -8.48
N LYS A 143 -2.58 8.82 -8.11
CA LYS A 143 -2.86 9.37 -6.77
C LYS A 143 -2.48 8.38 -5.67
N VAL A 144 -2.91 7.13 -5.80
CA VAL A 144 -2.58 6.07 -4.82
C VAL A 144 -1.08 5.89 -4.71
N LEU A 145 -0.35 5.76 -5.83
CA LEU A 145 1.10 5.53 -5.80
C LEU A 145 1.83 6.72 -5.18
N ARG A 146 1.39 7.95 -5.46
CA ARG A 146 1.95 9.15 -4.83
C ARG A 146 1.68 9.20 -3.33
N LEU A 147 0.46 8.87 -2.89
CA LEU A 147 0.14 8.73 -1.47
C LEU A 147 0.94 7.62 -0.81
N PHE A 148 1.23 6.53 -1.52
CA PHE A 148 2.01 5.41 -1.00
C PHE A 148 3.45 5.84 -0.69
N VAL A 149 4.11 6.52 -1.64
CA VAL A 149 5.43 7.12 -1.42
C VAL A 149 5.40 8.12 -0.25
N GLN A 150 4.41 9.02 -0.23
CA GLN A 150 4.28 10.00 0.86
C GLN A 150 4.03 9.37 2.22
N TRP A 151 3.28 8.26 2.26
CA TRP A 151 3.01 7.53 3.48
C TRP A 151 4.26 6.84 3.98
N LEU A 152 5.03 6.18 3.10
CA LEU A 152 6.30 5.55 3.46
C LEU A 152 7.33 6.55 4.00
N GLY A 153 7.46 7.73 3.38
CA GLY A 153 8.41 8.76 3.83
C GLY A 153 8.04 9.47 5.14
N LYS A 154 6.87 9.18 5.73
CA LYS A 154 6.45 9.65 7.06
C LYS A 154 6.70 8.62 8.17
N LEU A 155 7.03 7.38 7.80
CA LEU A 155 7.25 6.28 8.76
C LEU A 155 8.70 6.28 9.29
#